data_AF-A0A973BYF9-F1
#
_entry.id   AF-A0A973BYF9-F1
#
_cell.length_a   1.000
_cell.length_b   1.000
_cell.length_c   1.000
_cell.angle_alpha   90.00
_cell.angle_beta   90.00
_cell.angle_gamma   90.00
#
_symmetry.space_group_name_H-M   'P 1'
#
loop_
_entity.id
_entity.type
_entity.pdbx_description
1 polymer ?
#
loop_
_entity_poly.entity_id
_entity_poly.type
_entity_poly.pdbx_seq_one_letter_code
_entity_poly.pdbx_strand_id
1 'polypeptide(L)'
;MSDKLSKTEIQLDIFEEALKRLLANEGQVVKPGTKLSMAQLALESGVGSGTLYYKPYKEFREKANKLMDEFNNNPSTQKIANADTNTDIAKKLRAERDSEKELKIKYRGERDELKEQLKVMCADRGAVEHDLYEATARIKELEEMFERATGVHPDQYQPYGNKITVLPRNLQSN
;
A
#
# COMPACT_ATOMS: atom_id res chain seq x y z
N MET A 1 49.73 34.21 -23.54
CA MET A 1 48.54 34.79 -22.88
C MET A 1 47.67 33.62 -22.47
N SER A 2 47.35 33.47 -21.19
CA SER A 2 46.55 32.34 -20.68
C SER A 2 45.09 32.57 -21.02
N ASP A 3 44.63 32.00 -22.12
CA ASP A 3 43.22 31.97 -22.50
C ASP A 3 42.48 31.07 -21.49
N LYS A 4 41.93 31.68 -20.43
CA LYS A 4 41.11 30.95 -19.47
C LYS A 4 39.75 30.74 -20.12
N LEU A 5 39.50 29.53 -20.63
CA LEU A 5 38.19 29.11 -21.10
C LEU A 5 37.12 29.48 -20.07
N SER A 6 36.05 30.10 -20.54
CA SER A 6 34.91 30.45 -19.72
C SER A 6 34.25 29.18 -19.18
N LYS A 7 33.66 29.27 -17.98
CA LYS A 7 32.97 28.11 -17.36
C LYS A 7 31.90 27.51 -18.27
N THR A 8 31.31 28.33 -19.14
CA THR A 8 30.31 27.93 -20.14
C THR A 8 30.90 27.10 -21.28
N GLU A 9 32.11 27.40 -21.73
CA GLU A 9 32.78 26.64 -22.79
C GLU A 9 33.21 25.26 -22.28
N ILE A 10 33.79 25.21 -21.07
CA ILE A 10 34.16 23.93 -20.44
C ILE A 10 32.93 23.02 -20.31
N GLN A 11 31.78 23.59 -19.93
CA GLN A 11 30.55 22.81 -19.79
C GLN A 11 30.00 22.33 -21.14
N LEU A 12 30.15 23.13 -22.20
CA LEU A 12 29.78 22.74 -23.56
C LEU A 12 30.64 21.57 -24.05
N ASP A 13 31.94 21.60 -23.80
CA ASP A 13 32.84 20.50 -24.17
C ASP A 13 32.43 19.18 -23.50
N ILE A 14 32.08 19.23 -22.21
CA ILE A 14 31.55 18.06 -21.48
C ILE A 14 30.28 17.52 -22.13
N PHE A 15 29.36 18.40 -22.54
CA PHE A 15 28.12 17.99 -23.19
C PHE A 15 28.36 17.40 -24.59
N GLU A 16 29.31 17.95 -25.34
CA GLU A 16 29.68 17.42 -26.65
C GLU A 16 30.36 16.05 -26.55
N GLU A 17 31.24 15.85 -25.57
CA GLU A 17 31.85 14.55 -25.31
C GLU A 17 30.81 13.51 -24.88
N ALA A 18 29.92 13.85 -23.95
CA ALA A 18 28.84 12.96 -23.53
C ALA A 18 27.93 12.59 -24.71
N LEU A 19 27.58 13.56 -25.57
CA LEU A 19 26.78 13.31 -26.76
C LEU A 19 27.49 12.35 -27.74
N LYS A 20 28.79 12.56 -28.00
CA LYS A 20 29.58 11.68 -28.88
C LYS A 20 29.59 10.24 -28.36
N ARG A 21 29.79 10.03 -27.04
CA ARG A 21 29.75 8.70 -26.42
C ARG A 21 28.38 8.03 -26.59
N LEU A 22 27.30 8.77 -26.33
CA LEU A 22 25.93 8.24 -26.46
C LEU A 22 25.62 7.82 -27.90
N LEU A 23 26.02 8.63 -28.88
CA LEU A 23 25.83 8.33 -30.31
C LEU A 23 26.67 7.12 -30.76
N ALA A 24 27.79 6.83 -30.10
CA ALA A 24 28.61 5.66 -30.35
C ALA A 24 28.14 4.38 -29.61
N ASN A 25 27.07 4.44 -28.81
CA ASN A 25 26.67 3.39 -27.84
C ASN A 25 27.73 3.08 -26.76
N GLU A 26 28.60 4.03 -26.45
CA GLU A 26 29.64 3.90 -25.43
C GLU A 26 29.31 4.72 -24.17
N GLY A 27 28.02 4.80 -23.83
CA GLY A 27 27.55 5.48 -22.62
C GLY A 27 28.12 4.85 -21.35
N GLN A 28 28.62 5.68 -20.44
CA GLN A 28 29.19 5.24 -19.16
C GLN A 28 28.09 5.00 -18.12
N VAL A 29 27.06 5.84 -18.11
CA VAL A 29 25.94 5.78 -17.16
C VAL A 29 24.68 5.27 -17.85
N VAL A 30 24.41 5.78 -19.06
CA VAL A 30 23.22 5.40 -19.84
C VAL A 30 23.47 4.07 -20.55
N LYS A 31 22.53 3.12 -20.40
CA LYS A 31 22.65 1.81 -21.04
C LYS A 31 22.65 1.92 -22.57
N PRO A 32 23.55 1.20 -23.26
CA PRO A 32 23.59 1.16 -24.72
C PRO A 32 22.32 0.54 -25.30
N GLY A 33 21.94 0.95 -26.52
CA GLY A 33 20.74 0.47 -27.22
C GLY A 33 19.41 1.01 -26.70
N THR A 34 19.44 2.00 -25.79
CA THR A 34 18.24 2.73 -25.38
C THR A 34 18.00 3.94 -26.29
N LYS A 35 16.74 4.35 -26.45
CA LYS A 35 16.45 5.63 -27.12
C LYS A 35 17.08 6.76 -26.31
N LEU A 36 17.75 7.68 -27.00
CA LEU A 36 18.43 8.82 -26.42
C LEU A 36 17.45 9.99 -26.23
N SER A 37 17.67 10.77 -25.16
CA SER A 37 16.88 11.93 -24.77
C SER A 37 17.74 12.94 -24.04
N MET A 38 17.27 14.20 -23.93
CA MET A 38 17.95 15.23 -23.14
C MET A 38 18.21 14.82 -21.69
N ALA A 39 17.27 14.09 -21.08
CA ALA A 39 17.42 13.64 -19.71
C ALA A 39 18.59 12.66 -19.56
N GLN A 40 18.76 11.75 -20.53
CA GLN A 40 19.90 10.83 -20.56
C GLN A 40 21.21 11.53 -20.88
N LEU A 41 21.20 12.53 -21.77
CA LEU A 41 22.37 13.34 -22.04
C LEU A 41 22.82 14.11 -20.78
N ALA A 42 21.89 14.70 -20.02
CA ALA A 42 22.19 15.36 -18.76
C ALA A 42 22.81 14.38 -17.74
N LEU A 43 22.21 13.19 -17.62
CA LEU A 43 22.68 12.14 -16.73
C LEU A 43 24.11 11.68 -17.08
N GLU A 44 24.37 11.42 -18.37
CA GLU A 44 25.68 11.02 -18.88
C GLU A 44 26.73 12.13 -18.69
N SER A 45 26.30 13.39 -18.75
CA SER A 45 27.15 14.56 -18.51
C SER A 45 27.35 14.87 -17.01
N GLY A 46 26.72 14.11 -16.12
CA GLY A 46 26.82 14.32 -14.66
C GLY A 46 26.13 15.59 -14.16
N VAL A 47 25.18 16.16 -14.91
CA VAL A 47 24.47 17.38 -14.53
C VAL A 47 22.99 17.13 -14.24
N GLY A 48 22.37 18.03 -13.49
CA GLY A 48 20.92 18.04 -13.30
C GLY A 48 20.19 18.23 -14.64
N SER A 49 19.01 17.61 -14.77
CA SER A 49 18.19 17.63 -15.99
C SER A 49 17.85 19.03 -16.50
N GLY A 50 17.79 20.03 -15.61
CA GLY A 50 17.50 21.42 -15.94
C GLY A 50 18.67 22.18 -16.60
N THR A 51 19.92 21.74 -16.43
CA THR A 51 21.10 22.52 -16.83
C THR A 51 21.17 22.73 -18.34
N LEU A 52 20.80 21.72 -19.13
CA LEU A 52 20.74 21.80 -20.61
C LEU A 52 19.71 22.82 -21.13
N TYR A 53 18.80 23.29 -20.29
CA TYR A 53 17.75 24.24 -20.68
C TYR A 53 18.13 25.71 -20.49
N TYR A 54 19.31 26.00 -19.91
CA TYR A 54 19.78 27.37 -19.76
C TYR A 54 20.07 28.04 -21.11
N LYS A 55 19.86 29.35 -21.17
CA LYS A 55 20.01 30.17 -22.39
C LYS A 55 21.32 29.96 -23.16
N PRO A 56 22.50 29.85 -22.50
CA PRO A 56 23.78 29.68 -23.20
C PRO A 56 23.85 28.39 -24.05
N TYR A 57 23.09 27.36 -23.70
CA TYR A 57 23.15 26.04 -24.35
C TYR A 57 22.05 25.82 -25.38
N LYS A 58 21.30 26.86 -25.75
CA LYS A 58 20.16 26.75 -26.67
C LYS A 58 20.58 26.11 -28.01
N GLU A 59 21.67 26.60 -28.61
CA GLU A 59 22.14 26.11 -29.91
C GLU A 59 22.64 24.67 -29.83
N PHE A 60 23.38 24.34 -28.78
CA PHE A 60 23.82 22.98 -28.51
C PHE A 60 22.63 22.04 -28.37
N ARG A 61 21.62 22.41 -27.57
CA ARG A 61 20.41 21.61 -27.35
C ARG A 61 19.67 21.31 -28.64
N GLU A 62 19.53 22.32 -29.52
CA GLU A 62 18.88 22.14 -30.81
C GLU A 62 19.65 21.18 -31.74
N LYS A 63 20.99 21.26 -31.76
CA LYS A 63 21.85 20.33 -32.50
C LYS A 63 21.78 18.91 -31.93
N ALA A 64 21.89 18.80 -30.62
CA ALA A 64 21.87 17.52 -29.91
C ALA A 64 20.54 16.79 -30.13
N ASN A 65 19.40 17.48 -30.04
CA ASN A 65 18.09 16.89 -30.31
C ASN A 65 18.03 16.27 -31.71
N LYS A 66 18.48 16.98 -32.76
CA LYS A 66 18.48 16.46 -34.12
C LYS A 66 19.31 15.17 -34.24
N LEU A 67 20.53 15.17 -33.69
CA LEU A 67 21.42 14.00 -33.74
C LEU A 67 20.84 12.80 -32.99
N MET A 68 20.21 13.03 -31.83
CA MET A 68 19.55 11.98 -31.08
C MET A 68 18.30 11.45 -31.76
N ASP A 69 17.52 12.32 -32.41
CA ASP A 69 16.37 11.90 -33.21
C ASP A 69 16.80 11.02 -34.39
N GLU A 70 17.87 11.39 -35.10
CA GLU A 70 18.47 10.58 -36.17
C GLU A 70 18.94 9.21 -35.65
N PHE A 71 19.61 9.17 -34.50
CA PHE A 71 20.05 7.94 -33.87
C PHE A 71 18.87 7.03 -33.45
N ASN A 72 17.82 7.63 -32.88
CA ASN A 72 16.63 6.92 -32.40
C ASN A 72 15.80 6.31 -33.53
N ASN A 73 15.82 6.94 -34.70
CA ASN A 73 15.10 6.50 -35.90
C ASN A 73 15.88 5.45 -36.70
N ASN A 74 17.14 5.15 -36.34
CA ASN A 74 17.92 4.13 -37.03
C ASN A 74 17.51 2.70 -36.55
N PRO A 75 17.09 1.79 -37.44
CA PRO A 75 16.62 0.45 -37.04
C PRO A 75 17.71 -0.48 -36.48
N SER A 76 18.98 -0.18 -36.73
CA SER A 76 20.12 -0.99 -36.28
C SER A 76 20.41 -0.87 -34.78
N THR A 77 20.14 0.30 -34.19
CA THR A 77 20.35 0.59 -32.75
C THR A 77 19.28 0.00 -31.84
N GLN A 78 18.09 -0.34 -32.36
CA GLN A 78 16.98 -0.89 -31.57
C GLN A 78 17.01 -2.42 -31.41
N LYS A 79 17.84 -3.15 -32.18
CA LYS A 79 17.82 -4.63 -32.18
C LYS A 79 18.50 -5.27 -30.97
N ILE A 80 19.34 -4.56 -30.23
CA ILE A 80 20.19 -5.13 -29.18
C ILE A 80 19.43 -5.29 -27.83
N ALA A 81 18.32 -4.58 -27.60
CA ALA A 81 17.65 -4.53 -26.29
C ALA A 81 16.36 -5.38 -26.14
N ASN A 82 15.81 -5.94 -27.23
CA ASN A 82 14.41 -6.36 -27.27
C ASN A 82 14.13 -7.87 -27.09
N ALA A 83 15.15 -8.72 -27.08
CA ALA A 83 14.94 -10.17 -27.03
C ALA A 83 14.75 -10.71 -25.60
N ASP A 84 15.57 -10.28 -24.63
CA ASP A 84 15.53 -10.83 -23.25
C ASP A 84 14.52 -10.13 -22.32
N THR A 85 14.17 -8.88 -22.61
CA THR A 85 13.31 -8.06 -21.74
C THR A 85 11.83 -8.45 -21.79
N ASN A 86 11.33 -8.89 -22.95
CA ASN A 86 9.91 -9.24 -23.12
C ASN A 86 9.51 -10.52 -22.37
N THR A 87 10.40 -11.50 -22.29
CA THR A 87 10.16 -12.74 -21.55
C THR A 87 10.09 -12.54 -20.05
N ASP A 88 10.90 -11.64 -19.50
CA ASP A 88 10.91 -11.34 -18.07
C ASP A 88 9.72 -10.49 -17.63
N ILE A 89 9.28 -9.55 -18.47
CA ILE A 89 8.05 -8.76 -18.22
C ILE A 89 6.83 -9.67 -18.22
N ALA A 90 6.72 -10.59 -19.20
CA ALA A 90 5.60 -11.52 -19.27
C ALA A 90 5.53 -12.48 -18.06
N LYS A 91 6.68 -12.91 -17.53
CA LYS A 91 6.75 -13.72 -16.30
C LYS A 91 6.30 -12.94 -15.07
N LYS A 92 6.74 -11.68 -14.92
CA LYS A 92 6.33 -10.81 -13.81
C LYS A 92 4.81 -10.58 -13.81
N LEU A 93 4.24 -10.23 -14.95
CA LEU A 93 2.80 -10.00 -15.08
C LEU A 93 1.97 -11.26 -14.75
N ARG A 94 2.47 -12.46 -15.09
CA ARG A 94 1.82 -13.72 -14.70
C ARG A 94 1.88 -13.95 -13.19
N ALA A 95 3.04 -13.71 -12.57
CA ALA A 95 3.20 -13.84 -11.12
C ALA A 95 2.31 -12.84 -10.35
N GLU A 96 2.23 -11.59 -10.81
CA GLU A 96 1.35 -10.57 -10.23
C GLU A 96 -0.13 -10.98 -10.33
N ARG A 97 -0.56 -11.46 -11.49
CA ARG A 97 -1.93 -11.97 -11.69
C ARG A 97 -2.25 -13.13 -10.75
N ASP A 98 -1.32 -14.08 -10.61
CA ASP A 98 -1.53 -15.26 -9.78
C ASP A 98 -1.59 -14.88 -8.29
N SER A 99 -0.70 -13.97 -7.85
CA SER A 99 -0.74 -13.38 -6.51
C SER A 99 -2.06 -12.65 -6.23
N GLU A 100 -2.58 -11.87 -7.19
CA GLU A 100 -3.84 -11.17 -7.02
C GLU A 100 -5.01 -12.15 -6.90
N LYS A 101 -4.98 -13.24 -7.67
CA LYS A 101 -6.01 -14.29 -7.61
C LYS A 101 -6.00 -15.00 -6.27
N GLU A 102 -4.84 -15.38 -5.76
CA GLU A 102 -4.68 -15.99 -4.43
C GLU A 102 -5.20 -15.06 -3.33
N LEU A 103 -4.83 -13.78 -3.39
CA LEU A 103 -5.27 -12.79 -2.42
C LEU A 103 -6.80 -12.64 -2.42
N LYS A 104 -7.44 -12.62 -3.60
CA LYS A 104 -8.90 -12.56 -3.72
C LYS A 104 -9.58 -13.81 -3.14
N ILE A 105 -9.00 -14.99 -3.33
CA ILE A 105 -9.55 -16.24 -2.76
C ILE A 105 -9.49 -16.17 -1.23
N LYS A 106 -8.33 -15.75 -0.69
CA LYS A 106 -8.14 -15.62 0.75
C LYS A 106 -9.15 -14.67 1.39
N TYR A 107 -9.28 -13.45 0.84
CA TYR A 107 -10.24 -12.46 1.37
C TYR A 107 -11.70 -12.92 1.25
N ARG A 108 -12.05 -13.69 0.22
CA ARG A 108 -13.40 -14.26 0.12
C ARG A 108 -13.65 -15.28 1.23
N GLY A 109 -12.68 -16.14 1.52
CA GLY A 109 -12.74 -17.09 2.64
C GLY A 109 -12.90 -16.38 3.98
N GLU A 110 -12.01 -15.44 4.29
CA GLU A 110 -12.06 -14.66 5.55
C GLU A 110 -13.39 -13.93 5.71
N ARG A 111 -13.91 -13.33 4.63
CA ARG A 111 -15.22 -12.65 4.65
C ARG A 111 -16.36 -13.62 4.96
N ASP A 112 -16.35 -14.81 4.35
CA ASP A 112 -17.42 -15.78 4.50
C ASP A 112 -17.38 -16.41 5.91
N GLU A 113 -16.19 -16.65 6.45
CA GLU A 113 -16.00 -17.05 7.86
C GLU A 113 -16.53 -16.00 8.84
N LEU A 114 -16.18 -14.72 8.64
CA LEU A 114 -16.67 -13.63 9.49
C LEU A 114 -18.20 -13.49 9.43
N LYS A 115 -18.81 -13.69 8.27
CA LYS A 115 -20.27 -13.68 8.13
C LYS A 115 -20.92 -14.80 8.92
N GLU A 116 -20.35 -16.00 8.87
CA GLU A 116 -20.90 -17.13 9.62
C GLU A 116 -20.75 -16.92 11.13
N GLN A 117 -19.60 -16.43 11.58
CA GLN A 117 -19.40 -16.04 12.99
C GLN A 117 -20.42 -15.00 13.44
N LEU A 118 -20.65 -13.96 12.63
CA LEU A 118 -21.64 -12.92 12.93
C LEU A 118 -23.05 -13.51 13.05
N LYS A 119 -23.42 -14.42 12.15
CA LYS A 119 -24.73 -15.08 12.15
C LYS A 119 -24.93 -15.90 13.42
N VAL A 120 -23.92 -16.67 13.83
CA VAL A 120 -23.93 -17.42 15.10
C VAL A 120 -24.06 -16.46 16.28
N MET A 121 -23.23 -15.42 16.36
CA MET A 121 -23.31 -14.42 17.42
C MET A 121 -24.67 -13.72 17.51
N CYS A 122 -25.31 -13.42 16.38
CA CYS A 122 -26.65 -12.85 16.35
C CYS A 122 -27.71 -13.82 16.88
N ALA A 123 -27.60 -15.11 16.54
CA ALA A 123 -28.50 -16.14 17.05
C ALA A 123 -28.33 -16.32 18.57
N ASP A 124 -27.09 -16.44 19.04
CA ASP A 124 -26.75 -16.58 20.46
C ASP A 124 -27.24 -15.36 21.25
N ARG A 125 -27.01 -14.16 20.72
CA ARG A 125 -27.51 -12.93 21.33
C ARG A 125 -29.03 -12.94 21.46
N GLY A 126 -29.76 -13.36 20.42
CA GLY A 126 -31.22 -13.46 20.46
C GLY A 126 -31.71 -14.44 21.53
N ALA A 127 -31.05 -15.59 21.67
CA ALA A 127 -31.36 -16.56 22.72
C ALA A 127 -31.10 -15.98 24.12
N VAL A 128 -29.95 -15.35 24.34
CA VAL A 128 -29.60 -14.73 25.64
C VAL A 128 -30.55 -13.58 25.98
N GLU A 129 -30.94 -12.75 25.02
CA GLU A 129 -31.89 -11.65 25.24
C GLU A 129 -33.27 -12.19 25.64
N HIS A 130 -33.71 -13.30 25.03
CA HIS A 130 -34.96 -13.98 25.40
C HIS A 130 -34.88 -14.56 26.83
N ASP A 131 -33.82 -15.30 27.15
CA ASP A 131 -33.63 -15.89 28.48
C ASP A 131 -33.56 -14.81 29.58
N LEU A 132 -32.92 -13.67 29.28
CA LEU A 132 -32.86 -12.53 30.19
C LEU A 132 -34.26 -11.91 30.38
N TYR A 133 -35.06 -11.81 29.31
CA TYR A 133 -36.44 -11.34 29.40
C TYR A 133 -37.28 -12.27 30.28
N GLU A 134 -37.21 -13.59 30.08
CA GLU A 134 -37.94 -14.55 30.91
C GLU A 134 -37.50 -14.50 32.37
N ALA A 135 -36.20 -14.45 32.63
CA ALA A 135 -35.66 -14.36 33.97
C ALA A 135 -36.10 -13.08 34.68
N THR A 136 -36.08 -11.93 33.99
CA THR A 136 -36.52 -10.64 34.56
C THR A 136 -38.02 -10.61 34.81
N ALA A 137 -38.83 -11.16 33.91
CA ALA A 137 -40.27 -11.31 34.12
C ALA A 137 -40.54 -12.20 35.35
N ARG A 138 -39.83 -13.34 35.46
CA ARG A 138 -39.99 -14.25 36.58
C ARG A 138 -39.55 -13.65 37.91
N ILE A 139 -38.44 -12.90 37.93
CA ILE A 139 -37.97 -12.17 39.11
C ILE A 139 -39.06 -11.19 39.56
N LYS A 140 -39.62 -10.41 38.63
CA LYS A 140 -40.69 -9.45 38.96
C LYS A 140 -41.93 -10.12 39.53
N GLU A 141 -42.37 -11.24 38.95
CA GLU A 141 -43.48 -12.02 39.51
C GLU A 141 -43.21 -12.47 40.95
N LEU A 142 -41.98 -12.96 41.21
CA LEU A 142 -41.57 -13.40 42.54
C LEU A 142 -41.47 -12.23 43.52
N GLU A 143 -40.98 -11.07 43.08
CA GLU A 143 -40.94 -9.83 43.87
C GLU A 143 -42.35 -9.41 44.27
N GLU A 144 -43.30 -9.38 43.33
CA GLU A 144 -44.70 -9.06 43.61
C GLU A 144 -45.37 -10.07 44.56
N MET A 145 -45.09 -11.37 44.38
CA MET A 145 -45.61 -12.41 45.29
C MET A 145 -45.05 -12.24 46.70
N PHE A 146 -43.76 -11.91 46.81
CA PHE A 146 -43.09 -11.66 48.08
C PHE A 146 -43.67 -10.43 48.79
N GLU A 147 -43.87 -9.34 48.06
CA GLU A 147 -44.51 -8.13 48.59
C GLU A 147 -45.91 -8.40 49.12
N ARG A 148 -46.72 -9.14 48.37
CA ARG A 148 -48.07 -9.52 48.83
C ARG A 148 -48.03 -10.35 50.11
N ALA A 149 -47.02 -11.20 50.28
CA ALA A 149 -46.90 -12.07 51.44
C ALA A 149 -46.31 -11.37 52.69
N THR A 150 -45.37 -10.46 52.50
CA THR A 150 -44.59 -9.84 53.60
C THR A 150 -44.94 -8.38 53.86
N GLY A 151 -45.61 -7.71 52.92
CA GLY A 151 -45.95 -6.29 52.98
C GLY A 151 -44.79 -5.34 52.66
N VAL A 152 -43.61 -5.86 52.28
CA VAL A 152 -42.41 -5.08 51.96
C VAL A 152 -41.69 -5.63 50.73
N HIS A 153 -41.05 -4.74 49.94
CA HIS A 153 -40.25 -5.13 48.78
C HIS A 153 -39.04 -6.00 49.22
N PRO A 154 -38.64 -7.03 48.44
CA PRO A 154 -37.50 -7.90 48.78
C PRO A 154 -36.21 -7.16 49.14
N ASP A 155 -35.86 -6.09 48.42
CA ASP A 155 -34.67 -5.27 48.68
C ASP A 155 -34.68 -4.57 50.05
N GLN A 156 -35.87 -4.36 50.62
CA GLN A 156 -36.06 -3.69 51.91
C GLN A 156 -36.29 -4.69 53.05
N TYR A 157 -36.36 -5.99 52.71
CA TYR A 157 -36.62 -7.04 53.68
C TYR A 157 -35.37 -7.30 54.53
N GLN A 158 -35.48 -7.05 55.84
CA GLN A 158 -34.49 -7.48 56.81
C GLN A 158 -34.97 -8.75 57.50
N PRO A 159 -34.35 -9.92 57.24
CA PRO A 159 -34.72 -11.15 57.93
C PRO A 159 -34.45 -11.01 59.43
N TYR A 160 -35.44 -11.36 60.26
CA TYR A 160 -35.25 -11.46 61.71
C TYR A 160 -34.34 -12.66 62.02
N GLY A 161 -33.08 -12.36 62.35
CA GLY A 161 -32.10 -13.35 62.80
C GLY A 161 -30.98 -13.61 61.80
N ASN A 162 -29.76 -13.24 62.23
CA ASN A 162 -28.44 -13.39 61.58
C ASN A 162 -28.27 -12.72 60.20
N LYS A 163 -27.22 -11.89 60.09
CA LYS A 163 -26.74 -11.32 58.84
C LYS A 163 -26.57 -12.42 57.79
N ILE A 164 -27.47 -12.51 56.83
CA ILE A 164 -27.27 -13.36 55.65
C ILE A 164 -26.24 -12.64 54.78
N THR A 165 -24.96 -12.99 54.93
CA THR A 165 -23.94 -12.62 53.97
C THR A 165 -24.16 -13.44 52.71
N VAL A 166 -24.84 -12.87 51.72
CA VAL A 166 -24.93 -13.48 50.38
C VAL A 166 -23.53 -13.40 49.78
N LEU A 167 -22.84 -14.55 49.70
CA LEU A 167 -21.56 -14.65 49.00
C LEU A 167 -21.79 -14.33 47.51
N PRO A 168 -20.89 -13.61 46.83
CA PRO A 168 -21.02 -13.37 45.40
C PRO A 168 -21.03 -14.73 44.65
N ARG A 169 -21.81 -14.83 43.57
CA ARG A 169 -22.14 -16.09 42.85
C ARG A 169 -20.94 -16.99 42.55
N ASN A 170 -19.78 -16.40 42.31
CA ASN A 170 -18.50 -17.08 42.04
C ASN A 170 -17.89 -17.82 43.25
N LEU A 171 -18.48 -17.69 44.44
CA LEU A 171 -18.09 -18.38 45.67
C LEU A 171 -19.20 -19.32 46.19
N GLN A 172 -20.31 -19.43 45.47
CA GLN A 172 -21.44 -20.31 45.78
C GLN A 172 -21.37 -21.57 44.92
N SER A 173 -20.30 -22.36 45.05
CA SER A 173 -20.13 -23.63 44.35
C SER A 173 -19.98 -24.77 45.36
N ASN A 174 -20.87 -25.75 45.28
CA ASN A 174 -20.60 -27.17 45.60
C ASN A 174 -20.66 -27.95 44.30
#